data_AF-A0A4P7DV10-F1
#
_entry.id   AF-A0A4P7DV10-F1
#
_cell.length_a   1.000
_cell.length_b   1.000
_cell.length_c   1.000
_cell.angle_alpha   90.00
_cell.angle_beta   90.00
_cell.angle_gamma   90.00
#
_symmetry.space_group_name_H-M   'P 1'
#
loop_
_entity.id
_entity.type
_entity.pdbx_description
1 polymer ?
#
loop_
_entity_poly.entity_id
_entity_poly.type
_entity_poly.pdbx_seq_one_letter_code
_entity_poly.pdbx_strand_id
1 'polypeptide(L)'
;MATSQITEAEVKDLIKKLNLAPIILEIFDEQIVDEIAMDEFRKRISKPYSIFTLDSNEQEAYQVQRFIPIFEFGSDRIIAYDLENKGFINYSLEEGIQSPTLLTFEGVFLEEMIAMFENEVSESDIIHIGKLLGFKHTESIVEDYLESEENDGLSTFEEMDAWTEKTLDKYHLKI
;
A
#
# COMPACT_ATOMS: atom_id res chain seq x y z
N MET A 1 -27.87 13.47 -7.79
CA MET A 1 -27.82 13.00 -6.39
C MET A 1 -26.67 13.74 -5.74
N ALA A 2 -26.80 14.24 -4.51
CA ALA A 2 -25.66 14.88 -3.86
C ALA A 2 -24.61 13.79 -3.58
N THR A 3 -23.49 13.83 -4.28
CA THR A 3 -22.31 13.03 -3.98
C THR A 3 -21.82 13.45 -2.60
N SER A 4 -21.84 12.54 -1.63
CA SER A 4 -21.28 12.81 -0.30
C SER A 4 -19.77 12.66 -0.36
N GLN A 5 -19.06 13.66 0.15
CA GLN A 5 -17.62 13.58 0.34
C GLN A 5 -17.29 12.41 1.27
N ILE A 6 -16.26 11.64 0.94
CA ILE A 6 -15.81 10.56 1.82
C ILE A 6 -15.16 11.14 3.08
N THR A 7 -15.44 10.52 4.23
CA THR A 7 -14.95 10.95 5.54
C THR A 7 -13.92 9.99 6.12
N GLU A 8 -13.06 10.49 7.03
CA GLU A 8 -12.14 9.65 7.80
C GLU A 8 -12.87 8.54 8.58
N ALA A 9 -14.07 8.83 9.09
CA ALA A 9 -14.86 7.86 9.84
C ALA A 9 -15.26 6.65 8.97
N GLU A 10 -15.67 6.91 7.71
CA GLU A 10 -16.01 5.86 6.76
C GLU A 10 -14.80 4.99 6.39
N VAL A 11 -13.63 5.61 6.19
CA VAL A 11 -12.38 4.88 5.92
C VAL A 11 -11.97 4.02 7.13
N LYS A 12 -12.04 4.57 8.35
CA LYS A 12 -11.77 3.80 9.58
C LYS A 12 -12.70 2.61 9.75
N ASP A 13 -13.99 2.80 9.47
CA ASP A 13 -14.96 1.72 9.53
C ASP A 13 -14.71 0.67 8.46
N LEU A 14 -14.23 1.06 7.27
CA LEU A 14 -13.79 0.13 6.25
C LEU A 14 -12.56 -0.67 6.72
N ILE A 15 -11.51 -0.02 7.21
CA ILE A 15 -10.30 -0.70 7.72
C ILE A 15 -10.67 -1.78 8.74
N LYS A 16 -11.59 -1.46 9.67
CA LYS A 16 -12.11 -2.42 10.65
C LYS A 16 -12.89 -3.57 10.01
N LYS A 17 -13.76 -3.28 9.04
CA LYS A 17 -14.56 -4.30 8.32
C LYS A 17 -13.67 -5.26 7.53
N LEU A 18 -12.58 -4.77 6.97
CA LEU A 18 -11.58 -5.56 6.24
C LEU A 18 -10.72 -6.42 7.17
N ASN A 19 -10.84 -6.23 8.50
CA ASN A 19 -10.07 -6.95 9.50
C ASN A 19 -8.56 -6.86 9.24
N LEU A 20 -8.09 -5.67 8.85
CA LEU A 20 -6.67 -5.38 8.71
C LEU A 20 -5.99 -5.33 10.08
N ALA A 21 -4.66 -5.50 10.08
CA ALA A 21 -3.89 -5.51 11.32
C ALA A 21 -4.08 -4.20 12.12
N PRO A 22 -4.05 -4.24 13.47
CA PRO A 22 -4.30 -3.06 14.30
C PRO A 22 -3.41 -1.85 13.96
N ILE A 23 -2.17 -2.11 13.56
CA ILE A 23 -1.21 -1.06 13.17
C ILE A 23 -1.72 -0.21 12.00
N ILE A 24 -2.62 -0.72 11.15
CA ILE A 24 -3.19 0.05 10.04
C ILE A 24 -4.00 1.24 10.55
N LEU A 25 -4.74 1.07 11.66
CA LEU A 25 -5.43 2.18 12.29
C LEU A 25 -4.44 3.14 12.97
N GLU A 26 -3.35 2.64 13.55
CA GLU A 26 -2.30 3.49 14.14
C GLU A 26 -1.60 4.35 13.09
N ILE A 27 -1.26 3.77 11.93
CA ILE A 27 -0.70 4.49 10.78
C ILE A 27 -1.71 5.53 10.31
N PHE A 28 -2.98 5.15 10.12
CA PHE A 28 -4.03 6.07 9.68
C PHE A 28 -4.22 7.22 10.68
N ASP A 29 -4.15 6.95 11.98
CA ASP A 29 -4.30 7.98 13.02
C ASP A 29 -3.02 8.73 13.36
N GLU A 30 -1.91 8.43 12.67
CA GLU A 30 -0.58 9.01 12.90
C GLU A 30 -0.10 8.84 14.36
N GLN A 31 -0.46 7.70 14.97
CA GLN A 31 -0.20 7.34 16.36
C GLN A 31 0.51 5.99 16.47
N ILE A 32 1.44 5.72 15.55
CA ILE A 32 2.24 4.49 15.52
C ILE A 32 3.03 4.35 16.82
N VAL A 33 2.83 3.24 17.53
CA VAL A 33 3.50 2.98 18.83
C VAL A 33 4.84 2.27 18.66
N ASP A 34 4.92 1.36 17.68
CA ASP A 34 6.15 0.61 17.41
C ASP A 34 7.23 1.52 16.80
N GLU A 35 8.42 1.55 17.41
CA GLU A 35 9.48 2.49 17.03
C GLU A 35 10.02 2.22 15.63
N ILE A 36 10.17 0.94 15.25
CA ILE A 36 10.67 0.54 13.92
C ILE A 36 9.66 0.94 12.85
N ALA A 37 8.39 0.61 13.06
CA ALA A 37 7.33 0.98 12.11
C ALA A 37 7.12 2.50 12.06
N MET A 38 7.29 3.21 13.17
CA MET A 38 7.19 4.67 13.22
C MET A 38 8.28 5.31 12.35
N ASP A 39 9.53 4.84 12.46
CA ASP A 39 10.65 5.42 11.70
C ASP A 39 10.47 5.23 10.19
N GLU A 40 9.98 4.06 9.76
CA GLU A 40 9.74 3.80 8.33
C GLU A 40 8.49 4.49 7.78
N PHE A 41 7.37 4.47 8.49
CA PHE A 41 6.10 4.94 7.93
C PHE A 41 5.86 6.43 8.08
N ARG A 42 6.36 7.08 9.13
CA ARG A 42 5.98 8.47 9.45
C ARG A 42 6.27 9.49 8.35
N LYS A 43 7.24 9.20 7.47
CA LYS A 43 7.60 10.07 6.34
C LYS A 43 7.10 9.56 4.99
N ARG A 44 6.65 8.31 4.93
CA ARG A 44 6.29 7.62 3.68
C ARG A 44 4.79 7.46 3.52
N ILE A 45 4.07 7.24 4.61
CA ILE A 45 2.66 6.92 4.61
C ILE A 45 1.91 7.99 5.40
N SER A 46 0.84 8.48 4.81
CA SER A 46 -0.09 9.38 5.47
C SER A 46 -1.53 9.01 5.16
N LYS A 47 -2.47 9.67 5.83
CA LYS A 47 -3.86 9.70 5.36
C LYS A 47 -3.89 10.24 3.93
N PRO A 48 -4.90 9.89 3.12
CA PRO A 48 -5.07 10.43 1.78
C PRO A 48 -5.59 11.88 1.84
N TYR A 49 -4.77 12.78 2.41
CA TYR A 49 -5.08 14.20 2.58
C TYR A 49 -5.34 14.86 1.23
N SER A 50 -4.60 14.44 0.20
CA SER A 50 -4.78 14.93 -1.17
C SER A 50 -6.15 14.58 -1.75
N ILE A 51 -6.84 13.56 -1.22
CA ILE A 51 -8.24 13.25 -1.56
C ILE A 51 -9.22 13.90 -0.59
N PHE A 52 -8.95 13.88 0.72
CA PHE A 52 -9.87 14.44 1.73
C PHE A 52 -10.02 15.96 1.65
N THR A 53 -9.06 16.67 1.09
CA THR A 53 -9.12 18.14 0.92
C THR A 53 -9.97 18.58 -0.28
N LEU A 54 -10.27 17.66 -1.20
CA LEU A 54 -11.07 17.91 -2.40
C LEU A 54 -12.56 18.00 -2.07
N ASP A 55 -13.28 18.81 -2.84
CA ASP A 55 -14.74 18.87 -2.76
C ASP A 55 -15.41 17.62 -3.36
N SER A 56 -16.73 17.49 -3.18
CA SER A 56 -17.46 16.29 -3.63
C SER A 56 -17.47 16.08 -5.15
N ASN A 57 -17.32 17.13 -5.95
CA ASN A 57 -17.24 17.02 -7.41
C ASN A 57 -15.81 16.62 -7.82
N GLU A 58 -14.80 17.18 -7.17
CA GLU A 58 -13.40 16.84 -7.41
C GLU A 58 -13.10 15.38 -7.02
N GLN A 59 -13.67 14.90 -5.90
CA GLN A 59 -13.55 13.50 -5.49
C GLN A 59 -14.23 12.53 -6.47
N GLU A 60 -15.21 12.98 -7.27
CA GLU A 60 -15.86 12.13 -8.28
C GLU A 60 -14.86 11.68 -9.36
N ALA A 61 -13.86 12.51 -9.68
CA ALA A 61 -12.81 12.17 -10.64
C ALA A 61 -11.98 10.95 -10.19
N TYR A 62 -11.84 10.75 -8.88
CA TYR A 62 -11.16 9.60 -8.27
C TYR A 62 -12.11 8.46 -7.91
N GLN A 63 -13.39 8.58 -8.28
CA GLN A 63 -14.39 7.52 -8.10
C GLN A 63 -14.45 7.00 -6.64
N VAL A 64 -14.34 7.90 -5.66
CA VAL A 64 -14.22 7.57 -4.22
C VAL A 64 -15.43 6.84 -3.62
N GLN A 65 -16.52 6.67 -4.38
CA GLN A 65 -17.66 5.84 -4.00
C GLN A 65 -17.42 4.35 -4.26
N ARG A 66 -16.47 4.02 -5.14
CA ARG A 66 -16.02 2.66 -5.44
C ARG A 66 -14.65 2.40 -4.84
N PHE A 67 -13.69 3.28 -5.11
CA PHE A 67 -12.30 3.12 -4.65
C PHE A 67 -12.09 3.97 -3.41
N ILE A 68 -12.23 3.33 -2.25
CA ILE A 68 -12.09 4.03 -0.97
C ILE A 68 -10.61 4.26 -0.68
N PRO A 69 -10.10 5.50 -0.67
CA PRO A 69 -8.69 5.74 -0.38
C PRO A 69 -8.40 5.42 1.09
N ILE A 70 -7.32 4.68 1.34
CA ILE A 70 -6.89 4.26 2.68
C ILE A 70 -5.63 5.01 3.08
N PHE A 71 -4.63 5.05 2.19
CA PHE A 71 -3.35 5.69 2.45
C PHE A 71 -2.85 6.46 1.22
N GLU A 72 -2.01 7.44 1.50
CA GLU A 72 -1.19 8.14 0.53
C GLU A 72 0.28 7.87 0.82
N PHE A 73 0.98 7.40 -0.20
CA PHE A 73 2.40 7.09 -0.18
C PHE A 73 3.17 8.19 -0.90
N GLY A 74 4.20 8.71 -0.24
CA GLY A 74 4.92 9.87 -0.72
C GLY A 74 3.98 11.07 -0.86
N SER A 75 3.84 11.58 -2.08
CA SER A 75 3.04 12.78 -2.37
C SER A 75 1.97 12.60 -3.45
N ASP A 76 1.87 11.43 -4.06
CA ASP A 76 1.01 11.23 -5.24
C ASP A 76 0.42 9.83 -5.38
N ARG A 77 0.95 8.79 -4.71
CA ARG A 77 0.41 7.43 -4.85
C ARG A 77 -0.65 7.14 -3.80
N ILE A 78 -1.83 6.72 -4.22
CA ILE A 78 -2.94 6.37 -3.34
C ILE A 78 -3.14 4.86 -3.34
N ILE A 79 -3.22 4.27 -2.14
CA ILE A 79 -3.78 2.93 -1.95
C ILE A 79 -5.27 3.08 -1.68
N ALA A 80 -6.09 2.44 -2.49
CA ALA A 80 -7.52 2.40 -2.32
C ALA A 80 -8.06 0.98 -2.32
N TYR A 81 -9.21 0.79 -1.68
CA TYR A 81 -9.93 -0.48 -1.71
C TYR A 81 -11.11 -0.40 -2.69
N ASP A 82 -11.15 -1.32 -3.65
CA ASP A 82 -12.25 -1.48 -4.60
C ASP A 82 -13.42 -2.21 -3.92
N LEU A 83 -14.48 -1.45 -3.59
CA LEU A 83 -15.70 -1.98 -3.00
C LEU A 83 -16.45 -2.96 -3.90
N GLU A 84 -16.27 -2.90 -5.22
CA GLU A 84 -16.94 -3.77 -6.17
C GLU A 84 -16.23 -5.12 -6.26
N ASN A 85 -14.93 -5.10 -6.57
CA ASN A 85 -14.14 -6.31 -6.82
C ASN A 85 -13.45 -6.91 -5.59
N LYS A 86 -13.53 -6.24 -4.43
CA LYS A 86 -13.02 -6.74 -3.14
C LYS A 86 -11.51 -6.97 -3.11
N GLY A 87 -10.76 -5.97 -3.53
CA GLY A 87 -9.31 -5.96 -3.48
C GLY A 87 -8.76 -4.54 -3.36
N PHE A 88 -7.46 -4.43 -3.25
CA PHE A 88 -6.74 -3.16 -3.18
C PHE A 88 -6.19 -2.80 -4.55
N ILE A 89 -6.08 -1.49 -4.79
CA ILE A 89 -5.47 -0.93 -5.98
C ILE A 89 -4.50 0.17 -5.55
N ASN A 90 -3.48 0.39 -6.37
CA ASN A 90 -2.61 1.55 -6.29
C ASN A 90 -2.83 2.41 -7.54
N TYR A 91 -2.85 3.74 -7.37
CA TYR A 91 -2.90 4.67 -8.49
C TYR A 91 -2.14 5.97 -8.14
N SER A 92 -1.57 6.64 -9.15
CA SER A 92 -1.04 8.00 -8.97
C SER A 92 -2.14 9.02 -9.16
N LEU A 93 -2.13 10.09 -8.37
CA LEU A 93 -3.01 11.24 -8.53
C LEU A 93 -2.87 11.89 -9.92
N GLU A 94 -1.68 11.83 -10.53
CA GLU A 94 -1.43 12.42 -11.85
C GLU A 94 -2.08 11.61 -12.98
N GLU A 95 -2.03 10.28 -12.89
CA GLU A 95 -2.55 9.37 -13.92
C GLU A 95 -4.02 9.00 -13.71
N GLY A 96 -4.49 9.13 -12.47
CA GLY A 96 -5.81 8.69 -12.03
C GLY A 96 -5.95 7.17 -12.06
N ILE A 97 -7.20 6.70 -12.07
CA ILE A 97 -7.51 5.26 -12.03
C ILE A 97 -7.74 4.75 -13.45
N GLN A 98 -6.77 4.04 -14.02
CA GLN A 98 -6.86 3.42 -15.34
C GLN A 98 -6.56 1.92 -15.26
N SER A 99 -7.56 1.09 -15.55
CA SER A 99 -7.44 -0.38 -15.57
C SER A 99 -6.61 -0.96 -14.40
N PRO A 100 -6.97 -0.65 -13.14
CA PRO A 100 -6.10 -0.96 -12.02
C PRO A 100 -5.95 -2.47 -11.83
N THR A 101 -4.73 -2.91 -11.53
CA THR A 101 -4.47 -4.28 -11.08
C THR A 101 -5.05 -4.46 -9.68
N LEU A 102 -5.87 -5.49 -9.52
CA LEU A 102 -6.46 -5.81 -8.23
C LEU A 102 -5.51 -6.69 -7.41
N LEU A 103 -5.21 -6.26 -6.19
CA LEU A 103 -4.17 -6.82 -5.34
C LEU A 103 -4.70 -7.15 -3.94
N THR A 104 -4.01 -8.03 -3.25
CA THR A 104 -4.15 -8.18 -1.80
C THR A 104 -3.53 -6.98 -1.09
N PHE A 105 -3.80 -6.82 0.22
CA PHE A 105 -3.18 -5.74 0.99
C PHE A 105 -1.64 -5.87 1.08
N GLU A 106 -1.14 -7.10 1.13
CA GLU A 106 0.30 -7.38 1.06
C GLU A 106 0.87 -7.05 -0.33
N GLY A 107 0.11 -7.33 -1.40
CA GLY A 107 0.49 -6.99 -2.78
C GLY A 107 0.69 -5.50 -3.00
N VAL A 108 -0.22 -4.66 -2.52
CA VAL A 108 -0.08 -3.19 -2.66
C VAL A 108 1.06 -2.58 -1.82
N PHE A 109 1.58 -3.32 -0.84
CA PHE A 109 2.72 -2.93 -0.01
C PHE A 109 4.07 -3.48 -0.52
N LEU A 110 4.08 -4.31 -1.58
CA LEU A 110 5.31 -4.91 -2.08
C LEU A 110 6.32 -3.84 -2.54
N GLU A 111 5.86 -2.81 -3.25
CA GLU A 111 6.70 -1.68 -3.66
C GLU A 111 7.34 -0.96 -2.48
N GLU A 112 6.64 -0.87 -1.34
CA GLU A 112 7.19 -0.26 -0.13
C GLU A 112 8.22 -1.14 0.54
N MET A 113 8.05 -2.46 0.45
CA MET A 113 9.05 -3.41 0.90
C MET A 113 10.34 -3.29 0.08
N ILE A 114 10.21 -3.18 -1.25
CA ILE A 114 11.34 -2.89 -2.15
C ILE A 114 12.00 -1.57 -1.76
N ALA A 115 11.21 -0.51 -1.55
CA ALA A 115 11.74 0.77 -1.12
C ALA A 115 12.43 0.71 0.26
N MET A 116 12.05 -0.20 1.15
CA MET A 116 12.78 -0.41 2.41
C MET A 116 14.17 -1.02 2.17
N PHE A 117 14.30 -1.99 1.26
CA PHE A 117 15.60 -2.52 0.85
C PHE A 117 16.50 -1.43 0.25
N GLU A 118 15.98 -0.63 -0.67
CA GLU A 118 16.73 0.47 -1.32
C GLU A 118 17.23 1.54 -0.32
N ASN A 119 16.56 1.66 0.83
CA ASN A 119 16.96 2.57 1.90
C ASN A 119 17.81 1.89 2.99
N GLU A 120 18.36 0.70 2.70
CA GLU A 120 19.23 -0.06 3.60
C GLU A 120 18.56 -0.41 4.95
N VAL A 121 17.23 -0.54 4.98
CA VAL A 121 16.51 -1.04 6.16
C VAL A 121 16.89 -2.50 6.39
N SER A 122 17.16 -2.87 7.65
CA SER A 122 17.62 -4.22 7.94
C SER A 122 16.54 -5.27 7.63
N GLU A 123 16.96 -6.45 7.18
CA GLU A 123 16.06 -7.59 6.91
C GLU A 123 15.17 -7.92 8.11
N SER A 124 15.74 -7.87 9.33
CA SER A 124 15.00 -8.12 10.56
C SER A 124 13.90 -7.10 10.80
N ASP A 125 14.14 -5.83 10.45
CA ASP A 125 13.16 -4.76 10.61
C ASP A 125 12.06 -4.87 9.55
N ILE A 126 12.41 -5.19 8.30
CA ILE A 126 11.43 -5.46 7.23
C ILE A 126 10.51 -6.64 7.62
N ILE A 127 11.09 -7.74 8.13
CA ILE A 127 10.33 -8.90 8.62
C ILE A 127 9.43 -8.53 9.80
N HIS A 128 9.94 -7.73 10.74
CA HIS A 128 9.16 -7.23 11.88
C HIS A 128 7.96 -6.38 11.41
N ILE A 129 8.19 -5.46 10.48
CA ILE A 129 7.14 -4.64 9.88
C ILE A 129 6.10 -5.51 9.17
N GLY A 130 6.51 -6.49 8.37
CA GLY A 130 5.58 -7.42 7.73
C GLY A 130 4.71 -8.18 8.73
N LYS A 131 5.29 -8.62 9.85
CA LYS A 131 4.54 -9.27 10.94
C LYS A 131 3.52 -8.32 11.58
N LEU A 132 3.88 -7.06 11.82
CA LEU A 132 2.97 -6.05 12.35
C LEU A 132 1.79 -5.80 11.40
N LEU A 133 2.05 -5.76 10.09
CA LEU A 133 1.03 -5.59 9.04
C LEU A 133 0.19 -6.86 8.82
N GLY A 134 0.57 -7.99 9.42
CA GLY A 134 -0.11 -9.29 9.26
C GLY A 134 0.18 -9.96 7.92
N PHE A 135 1.28 -9.62 7.27
CA PHE A 135 1.72 -10.20 6.00
C PHE A 135 2.21 -11.63 6.19
N LYS A 136 1.85 -12.48 5.23
CA LYS A 136 2.09 -13.93 5.33
C LYS A 136 3.41 -14.34 4.71
N HIS A 137 3.88 -13.58 3.73
CA HIS A 137 4.96 -13.98 2.83
C HIS A 137 6.21 -13.13 2.99
N THR A 138 6.25 -12.17 3.93
CA THR A 138 7.37 -11.24 4.11
C THR A 138 8.73 -11.95 4.21
N GLU A 139 8.87 -12.99 5.03
CA GLU A 139 10.16 -13.70 5.17
C GLU A 139 10.61 -14.31 3.83
N SER A 140 9.70 -14.97 3.10
CA SER A 140 10.02 -15.59 1.81
C SER A 140 10.28 -14.55 0.70
N ILE A 141 9.59 -13.41 0.73
CA ILE A 141 9.82 -12.31 -0.22
C ILE A 141 11.21 -11.69 0.04
N VAL A 142 11.59 -11.51 1.30
CA VAL A 142 12.91 -11.02 1.68
C VAL A 142 14.01 -11.96 1.18
N GLU A 143 13.86 -13.27 1.41
CA GLU A 143 14.80 -14.28 0.89
C GLU A 143 14.93 -14.23 -0.65
N ASP A 144 13.81 -14.19 -1.36
CA ASP A 144 13.79 -14.12 -2.83
C ASP A 144 14.43 -12.83 -3.37
N TYR A 145 14.25 -11.70 -2.67
CA TYR A 145 14.81 -10.41 -3.05
C TYR A 145 16.34 -10.47 -2.98
N LEU A 146 16.89 -10.93 -1.86
CA LEU A 146 18.33 -11.07 -1.65
C LEU A 146 18.98 -12.04 -2.65
N GLU A 147 18.33 -13.19 -2.91
CA GLU A 147 18.81 -14.12 -3.95
C GLU A 147 18.84 -13.46 -5.33
N SER A 148 17.85 -12.61 -5.64
CA SER A 148 17.79 -11.91 -6.93
C SER A 148 18.84 -10.81 -7.04
N GLU A 149 19.08 -10.07 -5.95
CA GLU A 149 20.12 -9.04 -5.86
C GLU A 149 21.52 -9.64 -6.06
N GLU A 150 21.83 -10.77 -5.41
CA GLU A 150 23.12 -11.47 -5.55
C GLU A 150 23.38 -11.98 -6.97
N ASN A 151 22.33 -12.23 -7.74
CA ASN A 151 22.41 -12.74 -9.11
C ASN A 151 22.29 -11.64 -10.19
N ASP A 152 22.52 -10.36 -9.81
CA ASP A 152 22.38 -9.16 -10.65
C ASP A 152 20.96 -8.96 -11.22
N GLY A 153 19.96 -9.66 -10.71
CA GLY A 153 18.59 -9.71 -11.25
C GLY A 153 17.69 -8.52 -10.89
N LEU A 154 18.26 -7.46 -10.30
CA LEU A 154 17.57 -6.24 -9.83
C LEU A 154 18.31 -4.95 -10.22
N SER A 155 19.22 -5.00 -11.19
CA SER A 155 20.14 -3.90 -11.52
C SER A 155 19.50 -2.78 -12.35
N THR A 156 18.33 -3.02 -12.93
CA THR A 156 17.60 -2.09 -13.80
C THR A 156 16.13 -1.97 -13.40
N PHE A 157 15.47 -0.90 -13.84
CA PHE A 157 14.03 -0.73 -13.62
C PHE A 157 13.22 -1.87 -14.26
N GLU A 158 13.59 -2.29 -15.47
CA GLU A 158 12.92 -3.39 -16.16
C GLU A 158 13.07 -4.73 -15.42
N GLU A 159 14.22 -4.97 -14.78
CA GLU A 159 14.45 -6.15 -13.95
C GLU A 159 13.65 -6.10 -12.65
N MET A 160 13.58 -4.95 -11.99
CA MET A 160 12.77 -4.74 -10.79
C MET A 160 11.27 -4.91 -11.07
N ASP A 161 10.78 -4.38 -12.19
CA ASP A 161 9.39 -4.54 -12.62
C ASP A 161 9.08 -6.02 -12.89
N ALA A 162 9.97 -6.72 -13.60
CA ALA A 162 9.81 -8.14 -13.90
C ALA A 162 9.84 -9.00 -12.63
N TRP A 163 10.70 -8.66 -11.66
CA TRP A 163 10.75 -9.32 -10.36
C TRP A 163 9.47 -9.08 -9.58
N THR A 164 8.99 -7.84 -9.53
CA THR A 164 7.75 -7.47 -8.84
C THR A 164 6.56 -8.25 -9.39
N GLU A 165 6.39 -8.27 -10.71
CA GLU A 165 5.32 -9.03 -11.37
C GLU A 165 5.40 -10.53 -11.07
N LYS A 166 6.61 -11.10 -11.11
CA LYS A 166 6.85 -12.52 -10.79
C LYS A 166 6.54 -12.83 -9.32
N THR A 167 6.90 -11.94 -8.40
CA THR A 167 6.66 -12.06 -6.96
C THR A 167 5.17 -11.97 -6.65
N LEU A 168 4.46 -11.02 -7.27
CA LEU A 168 3.00 -10.91 -7.17
C LEU A 168 2.31 -12.20 -7.61
N ASP A 169 2.76 -12.82 -8.71
CA ASP A 169 2.21 -14.09 -9.20
C ASP A 169 2.58 -15.28 -8.30
N LYS A 170 3.86 -15.38 -7.89
CA LYS A 170 4.40 -16.48 -7.06
C LYS A 170 3.66 -16.60 -5.72
N TYR A 171 3.38 -15.47 -5.08
CA TYR A 171 2.72 -15.41 -3.77
C TYR A 171 1.21 -15.17 -3.85
N HIS A 172 0.62 -15.23 -5.05
CA HIS A 172 -0.82 -15.03 -5.28
C HIS A 172 -1.33 -13.71 -4.68
N LEU A 173 -0.58 -12.63 -4.91
CA LEU A 173 -0.89 -11.29 -4.40
C LEU A 173 -1.79 -10.48 -5.35
N LYS A 174 -2.10 -11.02 -6.55
CA LYS A 174 -3.15 -10.53 -7.45
C LYS A 174 -4.48 -11.25 -7.20
N ILE A 175 -5.61 -10.55 -7.36
CA ILE A 175 -6.97 -11.05 -7.15
C ILE A 175 -7.70 -11.23 -8.48
#